data_AF-A0A0F8DW74-F1
#
_entry.id   AF-A0A0F8DW74-F1
#
_cell.length_a   1.000
_cell.length_b   1.000
_cell.length_c   1.000
_cell.angle_alpha   90.00
_cell.angle_beta   90.00
_cell.angle_gamma   90.00
#
_symmetry.space_group_name_H-M   'P 1'
#
loop_
_entity.id
_entity.type
_entity.pdbx_description
1 polymer ?
#
loop_
_entity_poly.entity_id
_entity_poly.type
_entity_poly.pdbx_seq_one_letter_code
_entity_poly.pdbx_strand_id
1 'polypeptide(L)'
;MRTRHKIGIGFVLVIIISAVVLSIWWQGQKQKMYDSSIRSSYDYDVILTTDSTLINVTLYLPLPAINKTSSVGMDIVEHNFNDDDPSWEYALVDTEHGLMLSMKNEKARSIDLSTMVLSNQTIDTMNPVGNEMVLMPKYNLTHNVNASGAYSRTSEQFDYESRMYAYYETSSNANVNISIYLNARNEWWIGGWQYNSYWESMEIKLSGSQDGWTTVNGELVTGEGTYEI
;
A
#
# COMPACT_ATOMS: atom_id res chain seq x y z
N MET A 1 -30.48 39.89 46.29
CA MET A 1 -30.00 39.68 44.90
C MET A 1 -28.55 39.17 44.78
N ARG A 2 -27.61 39.71 45.58
CA ARG A 2 -26.15 39.40 45.52
C ARG A 2 -25.76 37.95 45.87
N THR A 3 -26.49 37.27 46.76
CA THR A 3 -26.21 35.88 47.17
C THR A 3 -26.62 34.85 46.12
N ARG A 4 -27.75 35.08 45.42
CA ARG A 4 -28.22 34.20 44.33
C ARG A 4 -27.27 34.24 43.11
N HIS A 5 -26.65 35.39 42.85
CA HIS A 5 -25.64 35.53 41.78
C HIS A 5 -24.35 34.76 42.10
N LYS A 6 -23.87 34.80 43.35
CA LYS A 6 -22.67 34.03 43.76
C LYS A 6 -22.90 32.51 43.70
N ILE A 7 -24.09 32.04 44.08
CA ILE A 7 -24.47 30.63 43.97
C ILE A 7 -24.60 30.21 42.51
N GLY A 8 -25.20 31.06 41.66
CA GLY A 8 -25.27 30.82 40.20
C GLY A 8 -23.89 30.74 39.55
N ILE A 9 -22.98 31.66 39.89
CA ILE A 9 -21.58 31.64 39.40
C ILE A 9 -20.86 30.37 39.86
N GLY A 10 -21.02 29.96 41.13
CA GLY A 10 -20.44 28.73 41.64
C GLY A 10 -20.94 27.48 40.90
N PHE A 11 -22.23 27.40 40.60
CA PHE A 11 -22.81 26.28 39.84
C PHE A 11 -22.29 26.22 38.40
N VAL A 12 -22.18 27.37 37.73
CA VAL A 12 -21.59 27.46 36.38
C VAL A 12 -20.13 27.00 36.39
N LEU A 13 -19.34 27.41 37.39
CA LEU A 13 -17.95 26.97 37.52
C LEU A 13 -17.83 25.44 37.70
N VAL A 14 -18.72 24.83 38.49
CA VAL A 14 -18.74 23.37 38.67
C VAL A 14 -19.05 22.64 37.36
N ILE A 15 -19.98 23.16 36.55
CA ILE A 15 -20.29 22.59 35.23
C ILE A 15 -19.09 22.70 34.28
N ILE A 16 -18.40 23.84 34.28
CA ILE A 16 -17.21 24.02 33.44
C ILE A 16 -16.11 23.04 33.85
N ILE A 17 -15.85 22.91 35.16
CA ILE A 17 -14.84 21.98 35.67
C ILE A 17 -15.22 20.53 35.34
N SER A 18 -16.49 20.14 35.52
CA SER A 18 -16.93 18.78 35.18
C SER A 18 -16.81 18.49 33.69
N ALA A 19 -17.15 19.46 32.82
CA ALA A 19 -16.96 19.34 31.38
C ALA A 19 -15.49 19.14 31.02
N VAL A 20 -14.57 19.92 31.61
CA VAL A 20 -13.11 19.76 31.39
C VAL A 20 -12.62 18.37 31.83
N VAL A 21 -13.03 17.92 33.02
CA VAL A 21 -12.65 16.58 33.53
C VAL A 21 -13.18 15.48 32.62
N LEU A 22 -14.44 15.59 32.17
CA LEU A 22 -15.05 14.64 31.25
C LEU A 22 -14.33 14.63 29.89
N SER A 23 -13.94 15.79 29.36
CA SER A 23 -13.16 15.89 28.12
C SER A 23 -11.81 15.19 28.24
N ILE A 24 -11.07 15.42 29.33
CA ILE A 24 -9.78 14.75 29.57
C ILE A 24 -9.97 13.24 29.70
N TRP A 25 -10.98 12.81 30.46
CA TRP A 25 -11.29 11.39 30.62
C TRP A 25 -11.63 10.73 29.27
N TRP A 26 -12.45 11.39 28.44
CA TRP A 26 -12.83 10.91 27.12
C TRP A 26 -11.62 10.78 26.19
N GLN A 27 -10.73 11.78 26.16
CA GLN A 27 -9.48 11.71 25.38
C GLN A 27 -8.62 10.51 25.83
N GLY A 28 -8.53 10.27 27.14
CA GLY A 28 -7.84 9.09 27.67
C GLY A 28 -8.48 7.76 27.27
N GLN A 29 -9.81 7.69 27.13
CA GLN A 29 -10.47 6.49 26.60
C GLN A 29 -10.19 6.29 25.12
N LYS A 30 -10.24 7.35 24.30
CA LYS A 30 -9.92 7.28 22.87
C LYS A 30 -8.51 6.75 22.64
N GLN A 31 -7.51 7.28 23.35
CA GLN A 31 -6.13 6.83 23.21
C GLN A 31 -5.98 5.34 23.56
N LYS A 32 -6.62 4.88 24.65
CA LYS A 32 -6.59 3.46 25.02
C LYS A 32 -7.19 2.56 23.95
N MET A 33 -8.30 2.98 23.34
CA MET A 33 -8.92 2.23 22.26
C MET A 33 -8.00 2.17 21.04
N TYR A 34 -7.42 3.31 20.65
CA TYR A 34 -6.41 3.39 19.59
C TYR A 34 -5.25 2.43 19.83
N ASP A 35 -4.53 2.59 20.95
CA ASP A 35 -3.33 1.79 21.26
C ASP A 35 -3.62 0.28 21.30
N SER A 36 -4.81 -0.11 21.74
CA SER A 36 -5.20 -1.52 21.86
C SER A 36 -5.67 -2.16 20.54
N SER A 37 -5.97 -1.35 19.52
CA SER A 37 -6.58 -1.82 18.27
C SER A 37 -5.78 -1.49 17.02
N ILE A 38 -4.82 -0.58 17.11
CA ILE A 38 -3.98 -0.17 15.98
C ILE A 38 -3.26 -1.38 15.39
N ARG A 39 -3.44 -1.56 14.08
CA ARG A 39 -2.76 -2.57 13.27
C ARG A 39 -2.33 -1.93 11.96
N SER A 40 -1.19 -2.38 11.47
CA SER A 40 -0.57 -1.84 10.28
C SER A 40 -0.20 -2.99 9.35
N SER A 41 -0.49 -2.86 8.06
CA SER A 41 -0.24 -3.89 7.06
C SER A 41 0.21 -3.33 5.73
N TYR A 42 0.91 -4.18 4.99
CA TYR A 42 1.22 -4.04 3.59
C TYR A 42 0.52 -5.16 2.83
N ASP A 43 -0.42 -4.78 1.98
CA ASP A 43 -1.14 -5.66 1.08
C ASP A 43 -0.55 -5.46 -0.33
N TYR A 44 -0.08 -6.54 -0.94
CA TYR A 44 0.60 -6.47 -2.24
C TYR A 44 0.07 -7.54 -3.18
N ASP A 45 -0.42 -7.09 -4.33
CA ASP A 45 -1.08 -7.92 -5.32
C ASP A 45 -0.37 -7.86 -6.67
N VAL A 46 -0.25 -9.00 -7.33
CA VAL A 46 0.21 -9.13 -8.72
C VAL A 46 -0.79 -9.97 -9.49
N ILE A 47 -1.35 -9.39 -10.55
CA ILE A 47 -2.27 -10.08 -11.43
C ILE A 47 -1.66 -10.10 -12.84
N LEU A 48 -1.52 -11.29 -13.40
CA LEU A 48 -1.22 -11.49 -14.81
C LEU A 48 -2.39 -12.20 -15.47
N THR A 49 -2.88 -11.62 -16.56
CA THR A 49 -3.91 -12.25 -17.40
C THR A 49 -3.45 -12.28 -18.85
N THR A 50 -3.78 -13.34 -19.57
CA THR A 50 -3.44 -13.48 -20.99
C THR A 50 -4.52 -14.28 -21.72
N ASP A 51 -4.72 -13.96 -22.99
CA ASP A 51 -5.62 -14.70 -23.89
C ASP A 51 -4.96 -15.90 -24.58
N SER A 52 -3.65 -16.05 -24.41
CA SER A 52 -2.84 -17.16 -24.93
C SER A 52 -1.93 -17.75 -23.85
N THR A 53 -1.44 -18.96 -24.06
CA THR A 53 -0.51 -19.59 -23.11
C THR A 53 0.88 -18.98 -23.29
N LEU A 54 1.53 -18.63 -22.18
CA LEU A 54 2.91 -18.15 -22.14
C LEU A 54 3.84 -19.33 -21.86
N ILE A 55 4.99 -19.35 -22.51
CA ILE A 55 6.02 -20.40 -22.38
C ILE A 55 7.32 -19.74 -21.94
N ASN A 56 8.07 -20.41 -21.05
CA ASN A 56 9.35 -19.95 -20.49
C ASN A 56 9.24 -18.55 -19.87
N VAL A 57 8.25 -18.35 -18.99
CA VAL A 57 7.99 -17.06 -18.36
C VAL A 57 9.12 -16.73 -17.38
N THR A 58 9.70 -15.55 -17.53
CA THR A 58 10.55 -14.89 -16.53
C THR A 58 10.14 -13.43 -16.45
N LEU A 59 9.70 -13.01 -15.26
CA LEU A 59 9.30 -11.63 -14.97
C LEU A 59 10.18 -11.07 -13.87
N TYR A 60 10.60 -9.81 -14.00
CA TYR A 60 11.11 -9.01 -12.88
C TYR A 60 10.16 -7.85 -12.64
N LEU A 61 9.48 -7.87 -11.50
CA LEU A 61 8.42 -6.95 -11.15
C LEU A 61 8.86 -6.01 -10.01
N PRO A 62 8.48 -4.73 -10.06
CA PRO A 62 8.59 -3.83 -8.93
C PRO A 62 7.90 -4.43 -7.70
N LEU A 63 8.50 -4.27 -6.53
CA LEU A 63 7.92 -4.71 -5.26
C LEU A 63 8.08 -3.63 -4.19
N PRO A 64 7.31 -3.71 -3.08
CA PRO A 64 7.42 -2.76 -1.98
C PRO A 64 8.79 -2.92 -1.33
N ALA A 65 9.63 -1.91 -1.39
CA ALA A 65 10.97 -1.98 -0.85
C ALA A 65 11.41 -0.65 -0.24
N ILE A 66 12.21 -0.75 0.82
CA ILE A 66 12.89 0.37 1.47
C ILE A 66 14.32 -0.02 1.78
N ASN A 67 15.29 0.88 1.51
CA ASN A 67 16.71 0.63 1.76
C ASN A 67 17.22 -0.70 1.16
N LYS A 68 16.71 -1.09 -0.02
CA LYS A 68 17.00 -2.37 -0.70
C LYS A 68 16.58 -3.61 0.09
N THR A 69 15.59 -3.48 0.96
CA THR A 69 14.97 -4.60 1.70
C THR A 69 13.47 -4.61 1.46
N SER A 70 12.85 -5.78 1.55
CA SER A 70 11.42 -5.96 1.34
C SER A 70 10.92 -7.09 2.24
N SER A 71 10.18 -6.77 3.30
CA SER A 71 9.55 -7.81 4.12
C SER A 71 8.41 -8.50 3.37
N VAL A 72 7.72 -7.77 2.49
CA VAL A 72 6.73 -8.32 1.55
C VAL A 72 7.40 -9.34 0.62
N GLY A 73 8.52 -8.98 0.00
CA GLY A 73 9.29 -9.86 -0.86
C GLY A 73 9.83 -11.11 -0.17
N MET A 74 10.28 -10.98 1.09
CA MET A 74 10.71 -12.12 1.88
C MET A 74 9.55 -13.05 2.22
N ASP A 75 8.41 -12.51 2.64
CA ASP A 75 7.21 -13.29 2.94
C ASP A 75 6.74 -14.10 1.72
N ILE A 76 6.79 -13.50 0.53
CA ILE A 76 6.48 -14.17 -0.75
C ILE A 76 7.37 -15.40 -0.98
N VAL A 77 8.68 -15.25 -0.77
CA VAL A 77 9.65 -16.33 -1.02
C VAL A 77 9.58 -17.41 0.07
N GLU A 78 9.26 -17.04 1.30
CA GLU A 78 9.19 -17.97 2.44
C GLU A 78 7.87 -18.73 2.52
N HIS A 79 6.76 -18.07 2.18
CA HIS A 79 5.41 -18.61 2.38
C HIS A 79 4.65 -18.89 1.08
N ASN A 80 5.24 -18.58 -0.09
CA ASN A 80 4.67 -18.81 -1.43
C ASN A 80 3.21 -18.33 -1.55
N PHE A 81 3.01 -17.11 -2.06
CA PHE A 81 1.72 -16.50 -2.38
C PHE A 81 0.57 -17.50 -2.68
N ASN A 82 -0.61 -17.27 -2.08
CA ASN A 82 -1.89 -17.92 -2.44
C ASN A 82 -1.79 -19.43 -2.75
N ASP A 83 -1.68 -20.25 -1.70
CA ASP A 83 -1.81 -21.72 -1.76
C ASP A 83 -0.66 -22.50 -2.42
N ASP A 84 0.57 -21.95 -2.43
CA ASP A 84 1.79 -22.70 -2.78
C ASP A 84 1.71 -23.36 -4.17
N ASP A 85 1.30 -22.62 -5.21
CA ASP A 85 1.34 -23.14 -6.59
C ASP A 85 2.80 -23.45 -6.97
N PRO A 86 3.19 -24.75 -7.02
CA PRO A 86 4.58 -25.14 -7.17
C PRO A 86 5.08 -24.91 -8.61
N SER A 87 4.20 -24.50 -9.53
CA SER A 87 4.60 -24.18 -10.90
C SER A 87 5.31 -22.83 -11.02
N TRP A 88 5.18 -21.97 -10.00
CA TRP A 88 5.85 -20.68 -9.95
C TRP A 88 7.04 -20.69 -8.99
N GLU A 89 8.18 -20.23 -9.49
CA GLU A 89 9.37 -20.00 -8.68
C GLU A 89 9.51 -18.51 -8.39
N TYR A 90 9.61 -18.18 -7.10
CA TYR A 90 9.80 -16.81 -6.61
C TYR A 90 11.22 -16.61 -6.09
N ALA A 91 11.80 -15.46 -6.38
CA ALA A 91 13.06 -15.04 -5.80
C ALA A 91 13.16 -13.52 -5.71
N LEU A 92 13.97 -13.03 -4.78
CA LEU A 92 14.41 -11.63 -4.80
C LEU A 92 15.71 -11.53 -5.60
N VAL A 93 15.73 -10.62 -6.57
CA VAL A 93 16.89 -10.44 -7.46
C VAL A 93 17.31 -8.98 -7.51
N ASP A 94 18.61 -8.74 -7.37
CA ASP A 94 19.20 -7.43 -7.64
C ASP A 94 19.39 -7.27 -9.16
N THR A 95 18.73 -6.29 -9.75
CA THR A 95 18.80 -5.95 -11.17
C THR A 95 19.56 -4.65 -11.39
N GLU A 96 19.80 -4.27 -12.65
CA GLU A 96 20.35 -2.95 -12.97
C GLU A 96 19.43 -1.79 -12.53
N HIS A 97 18.16 -2.07 -12.27
CA HIS A 97 17.17 -1.11 -11.79
C HIS A 97 16.93 -1.18 -10.28
N GLY A 98 17.50 -2.15 -9.56
CA GLY A 98 17.34 -2.34 -8.12
C GLY A 98 16.75 -3.71 -7.76
N LEU A 99 16.41 -3.88 -6.48
CA LEU A 99 15.79 -5.09 -5.96
C LEU A 99 14.41 -5.27 -6.59
N MET A 100 14.15 -6.44 -7.19
CA MET A 100 12.90 -6.78 -7.85
C MET A 100 12.44 -8.18 -7.47
N LEU A 101 11.13 -8.44 -7.62
CA LEU A 101 10.56 -9.77 -7.49
C LEU A 101 10.75 -10.52 -8.80
N SER A 102 11.47 -11.64 -8.77
CA SER A 102 11.56 -12.61 -9.85
C SER A 102 10.42 -13.61 -9.76
N MET A 103 9.71 -13.79 -10.87
CA MET A 103 8.70 -14.83 -11.03
C MET A 103 9.01 -15.65 -12.27
N LYS A 104 9.10 -16.97 -12.13
CA LYS A 104 9.35 -17.89 -13.26
C LYS A 104 8.32 -18.99 -13.33
N ASN A 105 7.96 -19.38 -14.54
CA ASN A 105 7.07 -20.50 -14.80
C ASN A 105 7.30 -21.04 -16.22
N GLU A 106 7.40 -22.35 -16.38
CA GLU A 106 7.57 -22.98 -17.71
C GLU A 106 6.37 -22.75 -18.63
N LYS A 107 5.16 -22.67 -18.06
CA LYS A 107 3.90 -22.55 -18.81
C LYS A 107 2.79 -21.89 -17.98
N ALA A 108 2.49 -20.62 -18.28
CA ALA A 108 1.47 -19.84 -17.56
C ALA A 108 0.26 -19.46 -18.42
N ARG A 109 -0.88 -19.22 -17.76
CA ARG A 109 -2.12 -18.67 -18.37
C ARG A 109 -2.70 -17.49 -17.60
N SER A 110 -2.57 -17.52 -16.29
CA SER A 110 -2.92 -16.42 -15.42
C SER A 110 -2.27 -16.67 -14.08
N ILE A 111 -2.08 -15.61 -13.32
CA ILE A 111 -1.69 -15.70 -11.93
C ILE A 111 -2.33 -14.52 -11.20
N ASP A 112 -2.85 -14.80 -10.01
CA ASP A 112 -3.47 -13.83 -9.11
C ASP A 112 -2.84 -14.06 -7.74
N LEU A 113 -1.91 -13.19 -7.41
CA LEU A 113 -1.08 -13.28 -6.22
C LEU A 113 -1.45 -12.15 -5.29
N SER A 114 -1.67 -12.50 -4.04
CA SER A 114 -1.95 -11.54 -2.98
C SER A 114 -1.23 -11.98 -1.72
N THR A 115 -0.50 -11.07 -1.08
CA THR A 115 0.05 -11.28 0.26
C THR A 115 -0.26 -10.07 1.14
N MET A 116 -0.45 -10.34 2.42
CA MET A 116 -0.61 -9.35 3.46
C MET A 116 0.46 -9.57 4.52
N VAL A 117 1.34 -8.57 4.68
CA VAL A 117 2.39 -8.58 5.71
C VAL A 117 2.07 -7.56 6.78
N LEU A 118 1.99 -8.02 8.03
CA LEU A 118 1.82 -7.14 9.18
C LEU A 118 3.10 -6.35 9.47
N SER A 119 2.95 -5.05 9.72
CA SER A 119 4.02 -4.18 10.20
C SER A 119 4.05 -4.19 11.73
N ASN A 120 5.26 -4.15 12.29
CA ASN A 120 5.48 -4.04 13.74
C ASN A 120 5.40 -2.59 14.25
N GLN A 121 5.27 -1.63 13.33
CA GLN A 121 5.18 -0.20 13.60
C GLN A 121 4.06 0.44 12.76
N THR A 122 3.57 1.58 13.22
CA THR A 122 2.65 2.41 12.42
C THR A 122 3.37 2.91 11.17
N ILE A 123 2.68 2.80 10.04
CA ILE A 123 3.19 3.18 8.72
C ILE A 123 2.99 4.70 8.53
N ASP A 124 4.01 5.44 8.10
CA ASP A 124 3.86 6.83 7.64
C ASP A 124 3.13 6.87 6.30
N THR A 125 1.81 6.96 6.36
CA THR A 125 0.92 6.97 5.20
C THR A 125 0.79 8.35 4.54
N MET A 126 1.32 9.39 5.17
CA MET A 126 1.33 10.74 4.64
C MET A 126 2.55 11.00 3.77
N ASN A 127 3.73 10.52 4.19
CA ASN A 127 4.99 10.73 3.48
C ASN A 127 5.76 9.41 3.31
N PRO A 128 5.24 8.43 2.57
CA PRO A 128 5.85 7.10 2.51
C PRO A 128 7.18 7.07 1.75
N VAL A 129 7.40 7.98 0.79
CA VAL A 129 8.62 7.98 -0.04
C VAL A 129 9.85 8.28 0.83
N GLY A 130 10.69 7.26 1.01
CA GLY A 130 11.91 7.33 1.83
C GLY A 130 11.73 6.97 3.30
N ASN A 131 10.48 6.87 3.77
CA ASN A 131 10.15 6.49 5.15
C ASN A 131 9.57 5.08 5.26
N GLU A 132 8.85 4.62 4.23
CA GLU A 132 8.14 3.34 4.19
C GLU A 132 8.44 2.54 2.90
N MET A 133 7.99 1.29 2.85
CA MET A 133 8.14 0.45 1.64
C MET A 133 7.21 0.92 0.53
N VAL A 134 7.77 1.46 -0.54
CA VAL A 134 7.04 1.85 -1.76
C VAL A 134 7.43 0.94 -2.92
N LEU A 135 6.63 0.89 -3.98
CA LEU A 135 7.00 0.16 -5.19
C LEU A 135 8.27 0.78 -5.80
N MET A 136 9.30 -0.05 -5.89
CA MET A 136 10.61 0.30 -6.45
C MET A 136 10.93 -0.58 -7.66
N PRO A 137 11.62 -0.05 -8.69
CA PRO A 137 12.24 1.27 -8.77
C PRO A 137 11.25 2.39 -9.11
N LYS A 138 11.65 3.63 -8.83
CA LYS A 138 10.86 4.83 -9.07
C LYS A 138 11.70 5.88 -9.79
N TYR A 139 11.23 6.35 -10.94
CA TYR A 139 11.86 7.36 -11.79
C TYR A 139 10.87 8.49 -12.06
N ASN A 140 11.40 9.70 -12.26
CA ASN A 140 10.61 10.86 -12.67
C ASN A 140 9.36 11.09 -11.80
N LEU A 141 9.48 10.90 -10.48
CA LEU A 141 8.35 11.11 -9.56
C LEU A 141 7.91 12.58 -9.62
N THR A 142 6.65 12.81 -9.97
CA THR A 142 6.07 14.14 -10.09
C THR A 142 4.75 14.23 -9.35
N HIS A 143 4.52 15.37 -8.69
CA HIS A 143 3.26 15.64 -8.00
C HIS A 143 2.17 15.97 -9.03
N ASN A 144 1.09 15.19 -9.04
CA ASN A 144 -0.06 15.38 -9.91
C ASN A 144 -1.17 16.14 -9.20
N VAL A 145 -1.07 17.47 -9.25
CA VAL A 145 -2.04 18.40 -8.63
C VAL A 145 -3.43 18.40 -9.28
N ASN A 146 -3.58 17.82 -10.47
CA ASN A 146 -4.84 17.80 -11.22
C ASN A 146 -5.55 16.44 -11.13
N ALA A 147 -4.98 15.48 -10.41
CA ALA A 147 -5.54 14.15 -10.35
C ALA A 147 -6.86 14.13 -9.58
N SER A 148 -7.83 13.42 -10.13
CA SER A 148 -9.13 13.21 -9.49
C SER A 148 -9.13 12.08 -8.46
N GLY A 149 -8.00 11.38 -8.27
CA GLY A 149 -7.86 10.22 -7.38
C GLY A 149 -7.64 10.56 -5.90
N ALA A 150 -7.40 11.83 -5.57
CA ALA A 150 -7.27 12.29 -4.19
C ALA A 150 -8.65 12.56 -3.56
N TYR A 151 -9.15 11.60 -2.78
CA TYR A 151 -10.50 11.69 -2.18
C TYR A 151 -10.51 12.34 -0.79
N SER A 152 -9.39 12.35 -0.05
CA SER A 152 -9.28 13.05 1.24
C SER A 152 -8.68 14.44 1.07
N ARG A 153 -8.96 15.33 2.03
CA ARG A 153 -8.34 16.68 2.07
C ARG A 153 -6.82 16.63 2.20
N THR A 154 -6.31 15.55 2.79
CA THR A 154 -4.89 15.30 3.01
C THR A 154 -4.25 14.48 1.89
N SER A 155 -5.05 14.01 0.93
CA SER A 155 -4.54 13.12 -0.12
C SER A 155 -3.75 13.88 -1.16
N GLU A 156 -2.57 13.35 -1.48
CA GLU A 156 -1.74 13.81 -2.60
C GLU A 156 -1.49 12.64 -3.56
N GLN A 157 -1.53 12.92 -4.87
CA GLN A 157 -1.28 11.93 -5.91
C GLN A 157 -0.02 12.27 -6.69
N PHE A 158 0.79 11.26 -6.98
CA PHE A 158 2.04 11.38 -7.72
C PHE A 158 2.08 10.38 -8.86
N ASP A 159 2.62 10.81 -10.00
CA ASP A 159 2.88 9.94 -11.14
C ASP A 159 4.38 9.66 -11.22
N TYR A 160 4.74 8.45 -11.62
CA TYR A 160 6.13 8.06 -11.81
C TYR A 160 6.28 7.01 -12.91
N GLU A 161 7.51 6.84 -13.36
CA GLU A 161 7.89 5.72 -14.20
C GLU A 161 8.60 4.64 -13.38
N SER A 162 8.39 3.39 -13.76
CA SER A 162 9.15 2.25 -13.25
C SER A 162 9.66 1.39 -14.41
N ARG A 163 10.23 0.24 -14.08
CA ARG A 163 10.77 -0.73 -15.04
C ARG A 163 10.25 -2.12 -14.67
N MET A 164 9.85 -2.86 -15.69
CA MET A 164 9.49 -4.29 -15.60
C MET A 164 10.29 -5.04 -16.65
N TYR A 165 10.81 -6.21 -16.30
CA TYR A 165 11.39 -7.14 -17.27
C TYR A 165 10.36 -8.22 -17.59
N ALA A 166 10.20 -8.53 -18.87
CA ALA A 166 9.40 -9.65 -19.30
C ALA A 166 10.13 -10.45 -20.37
N TYR A 167 10.23 -11.75 -20.14
CA TYR A 167 10.66 -12.73 -21.13
C TYR A 167 9.63 -13.86 -21.17
N TYR A 168 9.04 -14.09 -22.33
CA TYR A 168 8.15 -15.23 -22.57
C TYR A 168 7.87 -15.39 -24.07
N GLU A 169 7.55 -16.61 -24.47
CA GLU A 169 7.09 -16.94 -25.82
C GLU A 169 5.57 -17.14 -25.84
N THR A 170 4.90 -16.59 -26.85
CA THR A 170 3.46 -16.79 -27.07
C THR A 170 3.07 -16.51 -28.53
N SER A 171 1.77 -16.59 -28.85
CA SER A 171 1.27 -16.24 -30.19
C SER A 171 1.43 -14.74 -30.47
N SER A 172 1.72 -14.37 -31.71
CA SER A 172 2.00 -12.96 -32.08
C SER A 172 0.85 -11.98 -31.84
N ASN A 173 -0.38 -12.48 -31.72
CA ASN A 173 -1.59 -11.72 -31.43
C ASN A 173 -2.05 -11.81 -29.97
N ALA A 174 -1.25 -12.46 -29.10
CA ALA A 174 -1.60 -12.59 -27.68
C ALA A 174 -1.56 -11.23 -26.98
N ASN A 175 -2.48 -11.01 -26.05
CA ASN A 175 -2.49 -9.86 -25.16
C ASN A 175 -2.21 -10.33 -23.73
N VAL A 176 -1.18 -9.74 -23.12
CA VAL A 176 -0.80 -10.01 -21.74
C VAL A 176 -0.98 -8.73 -20.94
N ASN A 177 -1.78 -8.78 -19.89
CA ASN A 177 -1.92 -7.69 -18.93
C ASN A 177 -1.20 -8.07 -17.64
N ILE A 178 -0.35 -7.18 -17.14
CA ILE A 178 0.28 -7.31 -15.83
C ILE A 178 -0.13 -6.09 -15.02
N SER A 179 -0.74 -6.31 -13.87
CA SER A 179 -1.09 -5.26 -12.92
C SER A 179 -0.50 -5.55 -11.55
N ILE A 180 0.04 -4.51 -10.92
CA ILE A 180 0.61 -4.56 -9.58
C ILE A 180 -0.15 -3.55 -8.74
N TYR A 181 -0.54 -3.96 -7.53
CA TYR A 181 -1.16 -3.10 -6.55
C TYR A 181 -0.45 -3.23 -5.21
N LEU A 182 -0.23 -2.10 -4.54
CA LEU A 182 0.25 -2.03 -3.18
C LEU A 182 -0.72 -1.17 -2.39
N ASN A 183 -1.14 -1.63 -1.22
CA ASN A 183 -1.85 -0.82 -0.24
C ASN A 183 -1.18 -0.98 1.11
N ALA A 184 -0.77 0.13 1.69
CA ALA A 184 -0.19 0.17 3.02
C ALA A 184 -1.14 0.93 3.93
N ARG A 185 -1.62 0.28 4.99
CA ARG A 185 -2.75 0.77 5.77
C ARG A 185 -2.49 0.65 7.26
N ASN A 186 -2.91 1.67 8.01
CA ASN A 186 -3.11 1.60 9.45
C ASN A 186 -4.61 1.57 9.73
N GLU A 187 -5.04 0.71 10.65
CA GLU A 187 -6.44 0.59 11.06
C GLU A 187 -6.56 0.60 12.57
N TRP A 188 -7.59 1.25 13.10
CA TRP A 188 -7.87 1.30 14.53
C TRP A 188 -9.36 1.48 14.79
N TRP A 189 -9.76 1.21 16.04
CA TRP A 189 -11.15 1.32 16.48
C TRP A 189 -11.31 2.43 17.52
N ILE A 190 -12.14 3.45 17.21
CA ILE A 190 -12.60 4.47 18.18
C ILE A 190 -14.09 4.73 17.92
N GLY A 191 -14.96 3.92 18.51
CA GLY A 191 -16.41 4.00 18.27
C GLY A 191 -16.82 3.69 16.82
N GLY A 192 -15.90 3.15 16.02
CA GLY A 192 -15.99 2.91 14.59
C GLY A 192 -14.60 2.53 14.06
N TRP A 193 -14.53 1.72 12.99
CA TRP A 193 -13.28 1.40 12.33
C TRP A 193 -12.85 2.65 11.57
N GLN A 194 -11.63 3.07 11.82
CA GLN A 194 -10.97 4.18 11.16
C GLN A 194 -9.70 3.64 10.52
N TYR A 195 -9.22 4.32 9.49
CA TYR A 195 -7.99 3.95 8.82
C TYR A 195 -7.30 5.17 8.24
N ASN A 196 -6.00 5.00 7.96
CA ASN A 196 -5.32 5.81 6.98
C ASN A 196 -4.42 4.93 6.12
N SER A 197 -4.15 5.36 4.89
CA SER A 197 -3.42 4.54 3.92
C SER A 197 -2.70 5.38 2.87
N TYR A 198 -1.76 4.72 2.20
CA TYR A 198 -1.33 5.07 0.85
C TYR A 198 -1.43 3.82 -0.03
N TRP A 199 -1.56 4.03 -1.32
CA TRP A 199 -1.54 2.94 -2.28
C TRP A 199 -0.80 3.31 -3.55
N GLU A 200 -0.32 2.28 -4.24
CA GLU A 200 0.30 2.39 -5.54
C GLU A 200 -0.29 1.39 -6.51
N SER A 201 -0.37 1.78 -7.77
CA SER A 201 -0.82 0.90 -8.84
C SER A 201 0.08 1.05 -10.07
N MET A 202 0.27 -0.06 -10.78
CA MET A 202 0.90 -0.09 -12.10
C MET A 202 0.14 -1.07 -12.98
N GLU A 203 -0.07 -0.73 -14.24
CA GLU A 203 -0.66 -1.64 -15.24
C GLU A 203 0.10 -1.51 -16.56
N ILE A 204 0.38 -2.65 -17.19
CA ILE A 204 0.96 -2.69 -18.53
C ILE A 204 0.30 -3.78 -19.39
N LYS A 205 0.08 -3.43 -20.66
CA LYS A 205 -0.41 -4.33 -21.70
C LYS A 205 0.70 -4.59 -22.70
N LEU A 206 1.05 -5.86 -22.86
CA LEU A 206 2.10 -6.34 -23.75
C LEU A 206 1.48 -7.22 -24.84
N SER A 207 2.00 -7.13 -26.06
CA SER A 207 1.49 -7.87 -27.21
C SER A 207 2.53 -8.84 -27.74
N GLY A 208 2.13 -10.09 -27.98
CA GLY A 208 3.03 -11.16 -28.44
C GLY A 208 4.16 -11.47 -27.45
N SER A 209 5.16 -12.21 -27.93
CA SER A 209 6.36 -12.56 -27.14
C SER A 209 7.12 -11.31 -26.69
N GLN A 210 7.75 -11.40 -25.53
CA GLN A 210 8.58 -10.33 -24.96
C GLN A 210 9.99 -10.86 -24.67
N ASP A 211 10.97 -9.97 -24.81
CA ASP A 211 12.39 -10.23 -24.54
C ASP A 211 13.07 -8.92 -24.13
N GLY A 212 12.81 -8.49 -22.89
CA GLY A 212 13.53 -7.37 -22.32
C GLY A 212 12.77 -6.51 -21.33
N TRP A 213 13.38 -5.35 -21.06
CA TRP A 213 12.85 -4.32 -20.18
C TRP A 213 11.84 -3.44 -20.90
N THR A 214 10.80 -3.06 -20.17
CA THR A 214 9.81 -2.07 -20.60
C THR A 214 9.60 -1.02 -19.52
N THR A 215 9.18 0.17 -19.96
CA THR A 215 8.78 1.25 -19.07
C THR A 215 7.31 1.07 -18.74
N VAL A 216 6.97 1.18 -17.45
CA VAL A 216 5.61 1.15 -16.95
C VAL A 216 5.34 2.42 -16.15
N ASN A 217 4.12 2.95 -16.26
CA ASN A 217 3.71 4.09 -15.46
C ASN A 217 3.08 3.58 -14.17
N GLY A 218 3.41 4.25 -13.08
CA GLY A 218 2.82 4.00 -11.77
C GLY A 218 2.22 5.25 -11.18
N GLU A 219 1.21 5.02 -10.36
CA GLU A 219 0.54 6.05 -9.56
C GLU A 219 0.80 5.76 -8.08
N LEU A 220 1.01 6.82 -7.29
CA LEU A 220 1.10 6.76 -5.84
C LEU A 220 0.12 7.77 -5.26
N VAL A 221 -0.82 7.31 -4.44
CA VAL A 221 -1.74 8.16 -3.68
C VAL A 221 -1.43 7.99 -2.20
N THR A 222 -1.18 9.10 -1.53
CA THR A 222 -0.83 9.18 -0.11
C THR A 222 -1.94 9.87 0.67
N GLY A 223 -1.86 9.87 2.00
CA GLY A 223 -2.68 10.78 2.79
C GLY A 223 -4.17 10.41 2.81
N GLU A 224 -4.56 9.17 2.45
CA GLU A 224 -5.96 8.75 2.48
C GLU A 224 -6.43 8.39 3.89
N GLY A 225 -7.73 8.58 4.13
CA GLY A 225 -8.39 8.26 5.41
C GLY A 225 -8.29 9.36 6.48
N THR A 226 -8.29 8.94 7.74
CA THR A 226 -8.39 9.78 8.94
C THR A 226 -7.02 10.00 9.57
N TYR A 227 -6.62 11.25 9.78
CA TYR A 227 -5.36 11.59 10.48
C TYR A 227 -5.58 12.35 11.79
N GLU A 228 -6.81 12.79 12.06
CA GLU A 228 -7.18 13.44 13.32
C GLU A 228 -7.80 12.41 14.27
N ILE A 229 -7.14 12.15 15.40
CA ILE A 229 -7.55 11.15 16.40
C ILE A 229 -8.14 11.82 17.65
#